data_AF-B5W377-F1
#
_entry.id   AF-B5W377-F1
#
_cell.length_a   1.000
_cell.length_b   1.000
_cell.length_c   1.000
_cell.angle_alpha   90.00
_cell.angle_beta   90.00
_cell.angle_gamma   90.00
#
_symmetry.space_group_name_H-M   'P 1'
#
loop_
_entity.id
_entity.type
_entity.pdbx_description
1 polymer ?
#
loop_
_entity_poly.entity_id
_entity_poly.type
_entity_poly.pdbx_seq_one_letter_code
_entity_poly.pdbx_strand_id
1 'polypeptide(L)'
;MGLTYRGVSYSQNTESVETTVGQVGGKYRGQDWRFRNLKKAPVLQPSHNLTYRGVKYCNNPEAVATPSQTPLSVADRSRELILKQQRSAWKREKSMFNRLADQVGLDANSAEIYNPAW
;
A
#
# COMPACT_ATOMS: atom_id res chain seq x y z
N MET A 1 -4.88 24.08 20.97
CA MET A 1 -5.87 24.70 20.06
C MET A 1 -7.09 23.80 20.02
N GLY A 2 -8.25 24.27 20.47
CA GLY A 2 -9.49 23.49 20.47
C GLY A 2 -10.20 23.55 19.12
N LEU A 3 -10.91 22.48 18.76
CA LEU A 3 -11.69 22.43 17.52
C LEU A 3 -13.01 23.20 17.72
N THR A 4 -13.33 24.08 16.78
CA THR A 4 -14.60 24.83 16.74
C THR A 4 -15.39 24.43 15.51
N TYR A 5 -16.65 24.05 15.69
CA TYR A 5 -17.56 23.74 14.59
C TYR A 5 -18.89 24.45 14.82
N ARG A 6 -19.36 25.22 13.81
CA ARG A 6 -20.58 26.05 13.86
C ARG A 6 -20.68 26.95 15.11
N GLY A 7 -19.56 27.54 15.52
CA GLY A 7 -19.51 28.44 16.68
C GLY A 7 -19.50 27.75 18.04
N VAL A 8 -19.55 26.42 18.10
CA VAL A 8 -19.43 25.65 19.35
C VAL A 8 -17.99 25.16 19.50
N SER A 9 -17.42 25.45 20.67
CA SER A 9 -16.08 24.99 21.06
C SER A 9 -16.15 23.60 21.66
N TYR A 10 -15.38 22.67 21.10
CA TYR A 10 -15.31 21.30 21.59
C TYR A 10 -14.06 21.11 22.44
N SER A 11 -14.23 20.53 23.63
CA SER A 11 -13.11 19.98 24.39
C SER A 11 -12.69 18.66 23.76
N GLN A 12 -11.45 18.57 23.30
CA GLN A 12 -10.92 17.34 22.71
C GLN A 12 -10.74 16.29 23.82
N ASN A 13 -11.59 15.26 23.83
CA ASN A 13 -11.45 14.11 24.71
C ASN A 13 -10.57 13.06 24.02
N THR A 14 -9.25 13.25 24.06
CA THR A 14 -8.34 12.18 23.61
C THR A 14 -8.26 11.14 24.72
N GLU A 15 -8.94 10.01 24.54
CA GLU A 15 -8.79 8.87 25.44
C GLU A 15 -7.32 8.41 25.44
N SER A 16 -6.69 8.43 26.61
CA SER A 16 -5.34 7.92 26.74
C SER A 16 -5.38 6.40 26.80
N VAL A 17 -4.65 5.76 25.88
CA VAL A 17 -4.55 4.30 25.86
C VAL A 17 -3.54 3.87 26.92
N GLU A 18 -4.00 3.16 27.95
CA GLU A 18 -3.11 2.65 28.99
C GLU A 18 -2.26 1.48 28.47
N THR A 19 -0.94 1.68 28.49
CA THR A 19 0.04 0.66 28.10
C THR A 19 0.93 0.23 29.27
N THR A 20 1.34 -1.02 29.31
CA THR A 20 2.43 -1.53 30.16
C THR A 20 3.70 -1.70 29.35
N VAL A 21 4.84 -1.37 29.94
CA VAL A 21 6.15 -1.60 29.34
C VAL A 21 6.50 -3.07 29.53
N GLY A 22 6.88 -3.74 28.44
CA GLY A 22 7.36 -5.12 28.50
C GLY A 22 8.64 -5.24 29.34
N GLN A 23 8.87 -6.44 29.89
CA GLN A 23 10.03 -6.71 30.75
C GLN A 23 11.37 -6.59 29.99
N VAL A 24 11.35 -6.79 28.67
CA VAL A 24 12.52 -6.70 27.79
C VAL A 24 12.49 -5.40 27.00
N GLY A 25 13.60 -4.67 27.01
CA GLY A 25 13.80 -3.48 26.20
C GLY A 25 15.25 -3.01 26.24
N GLY A 26 15.61 -2.08 25.36
CA GLY A 26 16.95 -1.50 25.32
C GLY A 26 17.07 -0.41 24.27
N LYS A 27 18.30 0.04 24.02
CA LYS A 27 18.59 1.01 22.94
C LYS A 27 19.38 0.32 21.83
N TYR A 28 18.91 0.46 20.60
CA TYR A 28 19.63 0.03 19.40
C TYR A 28 19.92 1.25 18.53
N ARG A 29 21.21 1.52 18.25
CA ARG A 29 21.68 2.70 17.50
C ARG A 29 21.09 4.03 17.99
N GLY A 30 20.97 4.18 19.31
CA GLY A 30 20.39 5.36 19.96
C GLY A 30 18.85 5.38 20.01
N GLN A 31 18.17 4.56 19.21
CA GLN A 31 16.71 4.43 19.23
C GLN A 31 16.28 3.48 20.35
N ASP A 32 15.24 3.84 21.10
CA ASP A 32 14.65 2.96 22.12
C ASP A 32 13.80 1.88 21.45
N TRP A 33 14.11 0.61 21.71
CA TRP A 33 13.30 -0.52 21.27
C TRP A 33 12.65 -1.15 22.51
N ARG A 34 11.32 -1.06 22.56
CA ARG A 34 10.50 -1.58 23.66
C ARG A 34 9.17 -2.06 23.12
N PHE A 35 8.67 -3.15 23.69
CA PHE A 35 7.30 -3.58 23.47
C PHE A 35 6.38 -2.87 24.47
N ARG A 36 5.30 -2.27 23.98
CA ARG A 36 4.23 -1.68 24.80
C ARG A 36 2.99 -2.53 24.60
N ASN A 37 2.58 -3.22 25.66
CA ASN A 37 1.37 -4.04 25.64
C ASN A 37 0.18 -3.21 26.12
N LEU A 38 -0.99 -3.44 25.55
CA LEU A 38 -2.23 -2.82 26.02
C LEU A 38 -2.62 -3.43 27.38
N LYS A 39 -3.01 -2.59 28.33
CA LYS A 39 -3.53 -3.09 29.62
C LYS A 39 -4.89 -3.75 29.50
N LYS A 40 -5.74 -3.20 28.64
CA LYS A 40 -7.09 -3.72 28.37
C LYS A 40 -7.05 -4.51 27.07
N ALA A 41 -7.78 -5.62 27.04
CA ALA A 41 -7.97 -6.36 25.80
C ALA A 41 -8.59 -5.42 24.74
N PRO A 42 -8.07 -5.42 23.50
CA PRO A 42 -8.65 -4.59 22.45
C PRO A 42 -10.09 -5.01 22.20
N VAL A 43 -11.00 -4.03 22.15
CA VAL A 43 -12.39 -4.28 21.78
C VAL A 43 -12.41 -4.56 20.28
N LEU A 44 -12.71 -5.81 19.93
CA LEU A 44 -12.84 -6.21 18.53
C LEU A 44 -14.06 -5.52 17.92
N GLN A 45 -13.91 -5.03 16.69
CA GLN A 45 -15.05 -4.47 15.98
C GLN A 45 -15.99 -5.61 15.54
N PRO A 46 -17.32 -5.39 15.58
CA PRO A 46 -18.29 -6.40 15.19
C PRO A 46 -18.13 -6.76 13.70
N SER A 47 -18.21 -8.05 13.39
CA SER A 47 -18.09 -8.60 12.03
C SER A 47 -19.34 -8.41 11.18
N HIS A 48 -20.44 -7.94 11.76
CA HIS A 48 -21.71 -7.80 11.06
C HIS A 48 -21.74 -6.53 10.21
N ASN A 49 -22.32 -6.63 9.02
CA ASN A 49 -22.66 -5.46 8.22
C ASN A 49 -23.77 -4.67 8.92
N LEU A 50 -23.52 -3.40 9.20
CA LEU A 50 -24.44 -2.53 9.91
C LEU A 50 -25.11 -1.57 8.91
N THR A 51 -26.24 -0.96 9.29
CA THR A 51 -26.96 -0.03 8.41
C THR A 51 -27.27 1.26 9.17
N TYR A 52 -26.92 2.41 8.61
CA TYR A 52 -27.23 3.73 9.18
C TYR A 52 -27.98 4.57 8.15
N ARG A 53 -29.19 5.03 8.48
CA ARG A 53 -30.07 5.81 7.59
C ARG A 53 -30.26 5.18 6.19
N GLY A 54 -30.36 3.85 6.13
CA GLY A 54 -30.52 3.11 4.87
C GLY A 54 -29.22 2.83 4.10
N VAL A 55 -28.08 3.38 4.54
CA VAL A 55 -26.76 3.10 3.95
C VAL A 55 -26.11 1.96 4.71
N LYS A 56 -25.75 0.89 4.00
CA LYS A 56 -24.98 -0.23 4.56
C LYS A 56 -23.54 0.20 4.79
N TYR A 57 -23.01 -0.07 5.98
CA TYR A 57 -21.61 0.17 6.34
C TYR A 57 -20.99 -1.10 6.88
N CYS A 58 -19.75 -1.36 6.50
CA CYS A 58 -18.95 -2.46 7.01
C CYS A 58 -17.67 -1.91 7.62
N ASN A 59 -17.40 -2.31 8.86
CA ASN A 59 -16.22 -1.92 9.62
C ASN A 59 -15.00 -2.81 9.30
N ASN A 60 -15.25 -3.96 8.67
CA ASN A 60 -14.21 -4.87 8.22
C ASN A 60 -14.33 -4.94 6.69
N PRO A 61 -13.69 -4.01 5.93
CA PRO A 61 -13.70 -4.13 4.49
C PRO A 61 -13.13 -5.51 4.17
N GLU A 62 -13.97 -6.42 3.65
CA GLU A 62 -13.50 -7.66 3.08
C GLU A 62 -12.37 -7.24 2.15
N ALA A 63 -11.15 -7.69 2.45
CA ALA A 63 -10.02 -7.43 1.59
C ALA A 63 -10.49 -7.83 0.20
N VAL A 64 -10.69 -6.84 -0.67
CA VAL A 64 -11.21 -7.04 -2.03
C VAL A 64 -10.46 -8.24 -2.53
N ALA A 65 -11.18 -9.35 -2.74
CA ALA A 65 -10.55 -10.62 -3.06
C ALA A 65 -9.75 -10.37 -4.32
N THR A 66 -8.44 -10.12 -4.16
CA THR A 66 -7.50 -10.18 -5.26
C THR A 66 -7.71 -11.58 -5.79
N PRO A 67 -8.07 -11.73 -7.09
CA PRO A 67 -8.44 -13.03 -7.64
C PRO A 67 -7.42 -14.03 -7.15
N SER A 68 -7.92 -15.07 -6.47
CA SER A 68 -7.13 -16.05 -5.73
C SER A 68 -5.87 -16.37 -6.52
N GLN A 69 -4.74 -15.79 -6.12
CA GLN A 69 -3.46 -16.19 -6.68
C GLN A 69 -3.29 -17.61 -6.18
N THR A 70 -3.59 -18.59 -7.03
CA THR A 70 -3.11 -19.94 -6.84
C THR A 70 -1.62 -19.80 -6.51
N PRO A 71 -1.15 -20.35 -5.38
CA PRO A 71 0.25 -20.20 -5.02
C PRO A 71 1.07 -20.85 -6.14
N LEU A 72 1.63 -20.02 -7.02
CA LEU A 72 2.52 -20.45 -8.06
C LEU A 72 3.71 -21.14 -7.40
N SER A 73 4.14 -22.27 -7.97
CA SER A 73 5.39 -22.91 -7.58
C SER A 73 6.51 -21.87 -7.59
N VAL A 74 7.48 -22.01 -6.69
CA VAL A 74 8.63 -21.09 -6.60
C VAL A 74 9.31 -20.93 -7.96
N ALA A 75 9.35 -21.99 -8.77
CA ALA A 75 9.88 -21.99 -10.13
C ALA A 75 9.05 -21.14 -11.12
N ASP A 76 7.73 -21.11 -10.99
CA ASP A 76 6.87 -20.32 -11.88
C ASP A 76 6.90 -18.84 -11.49
N ARG A 77 6.98 -18.58 -10.18
CA ARG A 77 7.17 -17.22 -9.66
C ARG A 77 8.50 -16.62 -10.09
N SER A 78 9.59 -17.39 -10.10
CA SER A 78 10.90 -16.90 -10.55
C SER A 78 10.89 -16.60 -12.06
N ARG A 79 10.26 -17.45 -12.87
CA ARG A 79 10.06 -17.20 -14.31
C ARG A 79 9.28 -15.91 -14.57
N GLU A 80 8.18 -15.70 -13.85
CA GLU A 80 7.38 -14.48 -13.99
C GLU A 80 8.19 -13.21 -13.68
N LEU A 81 8.96 -13.24 -12.59
CA LEU A 81 9.81 -12.10 -12.21
C LEU A 81 10.89 -11.79 -13.25
N ILE A 82 11.52 -12.81 -13.83
CA ILE A 82 12.51 -12.65 -14.90
C ILE A 82 11.85 -12.00 -16.13
N LEU A 83 10.70 -12.49 -16.57
CA LEU A 83 9.97 -11.91 -17.70
C LEU A 83 9.53 -10.46 -17.43
N LYS A 84 9.07 -10.18 -16.20
CA LYS A 84 8.70 -8.82 -15.78
C LYS A 84 9.90 -7.88 -15.80
N GLN A 85 11.05 -8.34 -15.32
CA GLN A 85 12.30 -7.59 -15.35
C GLN A 85 12.74 -7.29 -16.80
N GLN A 86 12.74 -8.29 -17.68
CA GLN A 86 13.07 -8.11 -19.10
C GLN A 86 12.14 -7.11 -19.78
N ARG A 87 10.82 -7.24 -19.58
CA ARG A 87 9.84 -6.27 -20.10
C ARG A 87 10.10 -4.86 -19.59
N SER A 88 10.49 -4.71 -18.32
CA SER A 88 10.79 -3.40 -17.74
C SER A 88 12.06 -2.77 -18.33
N ALA A 89 13.09 -3.58 -18.56
CA ALA A 89 14.34 -3.15 -19.19
C ALA A 89 14.06 -2.70 -20.64
N TRP A 90 13.33 -3.51 -21.41
CA TRP A 90 12.97 -3.19 -22.78
C TRP A 90 12.11 -1.91 -22.87
N LYS A 91 11.10 -1.75 -22.01
CA LYS A 91 10.30 -0.53 -21.97
C LYS A 91 11.14 0.71 -21.67
N ARG A 92 12.12 0.59 -20.76
CA ARG A 92 13.06 1.66 -20.44
C ARG A 92 13.91 2.02 -21.65
N GLU A 93 14.53 1.04 -22.29
CA GLU A 93 15.35 1.23 -23.49
C GLU A 93 14.55 1.88 -24.61
N LYS A 94 13.35 1.36 -24.91
CA LYS A 94 12.44 1.95 -25.89
C LYS A 94 12.10 3.40 -25.57
N SER A 95 11.80 3.72 -24.31
CA SER A 95 11.51 5.11 -23.92
C SER A 95 12.71 6.05 -24.10
N MET A 96 13.94 5.55 -23.86
CA MET A 96 15.16 6.33 -24.04
C MET A 96 15.47 6.56 -25.51
N PHE A 97 15.26 5.53 -26.34
CA PHE A 97 15.41 5.63 -27.79
C PHE A 97 14.41 6.63 -28.39
N ASN A 98 13.13 6.55 -28.01
CA ASN A 98 12.11 7.49 -28.47
C ASN A 98 12.45 8.93 -28.12
N ARG A 99 12.93 9.19 -26.89
CA ARG A 99 13.38 10.54 -26.49
C ARG A 99 14.55 11.05 -27.34
N LEU A 100 15.49 10.18 -27.72
CA LEU A 100 16.62 10.55 -28.59
C LEU A 100 16.13 10.84 -30.01
N ALA A 101 15.25 9.99 -30.55
CA ALA A 101 14.65 10.19 -31.86
C ALA A 101 13.94 11.56 -31.95
N ASP A 102 13.16 11.92 -30.92
CA ASP A 102 12.52 13.24 -30.83
C ASP A 102 13.54 14.39 -30.84
N GLN A 103 14.69 14.24 -30.16
CA GLN A 103 15.75 15.26 -30.16
C GLN A 103 16.42 15.46 -31.52
N VAL A 104 16.51 14.40 -32.33
CA VAL A 104 17.10 14.45 -33.68
C VAL A 104 16.06 14.82 -34.75
N GLY A 105 14.80 15.02 -34.36
CA GLY A 105 13.71 15.36 -35.27
C GLY A 105 13.20 14.17 -36.09
N LEU A 106 13.47 12.95 -35.64
CA LEU A 106 12.91 11.73 -36.22
C LEU A 106 11.56 11.44 -35.56
N ASP A 107 10.50 11.29 -36.36
CA ASP A 107 9.17 10.94 -35.84
C ASP A 107 9.14 9.48 -35.36
N ALA A 108 9.35 9.29 -34.06
CA ALA A 108 9.34 7.99 -33.37
C ALA A 108 7.96 7.29 -33.39
N ASN A 109 6.92 7.97 -33.90
CA ASN A 109 5.55 7.45 -34.01
C ASN A 109 5.23 6.88 -35.41
N SER A 110 6.18 6.87 -36.34
CA SER A 110 6.06 6.11 -37.58
C SER A 110 5.94 4.62 -37.23
N ALA A 111 4.78 4.03 -37.52
CA ALA A 111 4.43 2.64 -37.19
C ALA A 111 5.33 1.57 -37.87
N GLU A 112 6.39 1.97 -38.55
CA GLU A 112 7.33 1.12 -39.29
C GLU A 112 8.56 0.71 -38.47
N ILE A 113 8.82 1.30 -37.31
CA ILE A 113 10.01 1.01 -36.51
C ILE A 113 9.76 -0.12 -35.50
N TYR A 114 10.02 -1.35 -35.97
CA TYR A 114 10.32 -2.58 -35.23
C TYR A 114 9.37 -2.97 -34.07
N ASN A 115 8.45 -3.88 -34.38
CA ASN A 115 7.72 -4.68 -33.39
C ASN A 115 8.37 -6.08 -33.28
N PRO A 116 9.23 -6.36 -32.29
CA PRO A 116 9.71 -7.71 -32.07
C PRO A 116 8.54 -8.55 -31.57
N ALA A 117 8.01 -9.39 -32.44
CA ALA A 117 6.93 -10.32 -32.13
C ALA A 117 7.41 -11.41 -31.15
N TRP A 118 7.28 -11.16 -29.83
CA TRP A 118 7.36 -12.18 -28.77
C TRP A 118 6.51 -11.78 -27.56
#